data_AF-A0A2X3ES76-F1
#
_entry.id   AF-A0A2X3ES76-F1
#
_cell.length_a   1.000
_cell.length_b   1.000
_cell.length_c   1.000
_cell.angle_alpha   90.00
_cell.angle_beta   90.00
_cell.angle_gamma   90.00
#
_symmetry.space_group_name_H-M   'P 1'
#
loop_
_entity.id
_entity.type
_entity.pdbx_description
1 polymer ?
#
loop_
_entity_poly.entity_id
_entity_poly.type
_entity_poly.pdbx_seq_one_letter_code
_entity_poly.pdbx_strand_id
1 'polypeptide(L)'
;MGAGNAITPEEVAEADLVIVAADIEVDLAKFAGKPMYRTTTGLALKKTAQELDKAVAEAKPYQPSGKPQAAAEGKKESAGAYRHLLTGVSYMLPMVVAGGLCIALSFAFGIKAFEVKDTLAAALMQIGGGSAFALMVPVLAGFIAFSIADRPGLTPGLIGGMLAVSGGSGFIGGIIAGFLAGYVAKAISTKLKLPQSMEALKPILIIPLVSSLIVGLAMIYLIGKPVAGILAWLTHWLQTMGTANAVLLGAILGAMMCTDMGGPVNKAAYAFGVGLLSTQTYAPMAAIMAAGMVPPLAMGIATLVARNKFDKGQRGRGQSRAGSWPVLYLGRGDSFCRP
;
A
#
# COMPACT_ATOMS: atom_id res chain seq x y z
N MET A 1 -12.80 4.23 -7.89
CA MET A 1 -14.18 3.83 -8.19
C MET A 1 -14.30 2.34 -8.00
N GLY A 2 -15.32 1.86 -7.27
CA GLY A 2 -15.60 0.42 -7.13
C GLY A 2 -16.26 -0.12 -8.39
N ALA A 3 -16.03 -1.40 -8.69
CA ALA A 3 -16.47 -2.11 -9.89
C ALA A 3 -18.00 -2.27 -10.07
N GLY A 4 -18.83 -1.46 -9.42
CA GLY A 4 -20.29 -1.59 -9.40
C GLY A 4 -21.05 -0.73 -10.42
N ASN A 5 -20.48 0.39 -10.87
CA ASN A 5 -21.13 1.28 -11.85
C ASN A 5 -20.23 1.39 -13.08
N ALA A 6 -20.36 0.43 -14.00
CA ALA A 6 -19.67 0.48 -15.27
C ALA A 6 -20.27 1.61 -16.11
N ILE A 7 -19.48 2.64 -16.40
CA ILE A 7 -19.87 3.70 -17.34
C ILE A 7 -20.08 3.05 -18.71
N THR A 8 -21.28 3.17 -19.27
CA THR A 8 -21.62 2.55 -20.54
C THR A 8 -20.98 3.30 -21.71
N PRO A 9 -20.75 2.65 -22.86
CA PRO A 9 -20.24 3.34 -24.06
C PRO A 9 -21.13 4.51 -24.51
N GLU A 10 -22.44 4.39 -24.27
CA GLU A 10 -23.45 5.41 -24.54
C GLU A 10 -23.26 6.64 -23.65
N GLU A 11 -23.08 6.46 -22.34
CA GLU A 11 -22.77 7.55 -21.40
C GLU A 11 -21.46 8.27 -21.75
N VAL A 12 -20.45 7.53 -22.25
CA VAL A 12 -19.21 8.15 -22.73
C VAL A 12 -19.46 8.95 -24.00
N ALA A 13 -20.26 8.44 -24.94
CA ALA A 13 -20.58 9.12 -26.19
C ALA A 13 -21.37 10.41 -25.97
N GLU A 14 -22.23 10.46 -24.95
CA GLU A 14 -23.02 11.65 -24.60
C GLU A 14 -22.25 12.67 -23.74
N ALA A 15 -21.15 12.28 -23.09
CA ALA A 15 -20.41 13.19 -22.21
C ALA A 15 -19.76 14.35 -22.97
N ASP A 16 -20.06 15.59 -22.55
CA ASP A 16 -19.42 16.81 -23.07
C ASP A 16 -18.01 17.03 -22.51
N LEU A 17 -17.76 16.57 -21.28
CA LEU A 17 -16.51 16.76 -20.54
C LEU A 17 -16.25 15.57 -19.60
N VAL A 18 -15.01 15.09 -19.59
CA VAL A 18 -14.56 14.02 -18.69
C VAL A 18 -13.59 14.59 -17.65
N ILE A 19 -13.97 14.55 -16.38
CA ILE A 19 -13.10 14.96 -15.26
C ILE A 19 -12.56 13.71 -14.56
N VAL A 20 -11.25 13.53 -14.61
CA VAL A 20 -10.55 12.43 -13.95
C VAL A 20 -9.86 12.94 -12.69
N ALA A 21 -10.51 12.76 -11.55
CA ALA A 21 -9.90 12.99 -10.23
C ALA A 21 -9.35 11.66 -9.69
N ALA A 22 -8.05 11.40 -9.87
CA ALA A 22 -7.44 10.14 -9.45
C ALA A 22 -5.97 10.31 -9.04
N ASP A 23 -5.61 9.71 -7.90
CA ASP A 23 -4.22 9.66 -7.40
C ASP A 23 -3.47 8.38 -7.81
N ILE A 24 -4.18 7.47 -8.48
CA ILE A 24 -3.69 6.21 -9.04
C ILE A 24 -3.90 6.20 -10.56
N GLU A 25 -3.23 5.28 -11.25
CA GLU A 25 -3.51 5.04 -12.66
C GLU A 25 -4.87 4.38 -12.85
N VAL A 26 -5.63 4.88 -13.82
CA VAL A 26 -6.96 4.39 -14.18
C VAL A 26 -6.93 4.12 -15.68
N ASP A 27 -7.59 3.04 -16.11
CA ASP A 27 -7.77 2.79 -17.53
C ASP A 27 -8.74 3.81 -18.13
N LEU A 28 -8.21 4.69 -18.99
CA LEU A 28 -8.92 5.78 -19.64
C LEU A 28 -9.10 5.55 -21.13
N ALA A 29 -8.73 4.37 -21.67
CA ALA A 29 -8.79 4.08 -23.09
C ALA A 29 -10.19 4.31 -23.68
N LYS A 30 -11.23 4.05 -22.90
CA LYS A 30 -12.63 4.25 -23.26
C LYS A 30 -13.04 5.72 -23.48
N PHE A 31 -12.27 6.70 -22.99
CA PHE A 31 -12.56 8.14 -23.13
C PHE A 31 -11.78 8.81 -24.26
N ALA A 32 -11.29 8.02 -25.23
CA ALA A 32 -10.57 8.52 -26.39
C ALA A 32 -11.39 9.55 -27.17
N GLY A 33 -10.75 10.67 -27.55
CA GLY A 33 -11.35 11.77 -28.29
C GLY A 33 -12.17 12.76 -27.46
N LYS A 34 -12.49 12.45 -26.19
CA LYS A 34 -13.31 13.33 -25.35
C LYS A 34 -12.48 14.44 -24.69
N PRO A 35 -13.03 15.66 -24.54
CA PRO A 35 -12.40 16.70 -23.74
C PRO A 35 -12.20 16.20 -22.31
N MET A 36 -10.95 16.19 -21.86
CA MET A 36 -10.58 15.61 -20.57
C MET A 36 -9.76 16.59 -19.74
N TYR A 37 -10.10 16.65 -18.45
CA TYR A 37 -9.32 17.33 -17.42
C TYR A 37 -8.90 16.33 -16.34
N ARG A 38 -7.61 16.31 -15.96
CA ARG A 38 -7.08 15.40 -14.94
C ARG A 38 -6.60 16.18 -13.73
N THR A 39 -7.07 15.76 -12.55
CA THR A 39 -6.67 16.31 -11.26
C THR A 39 -6.50 15.20 -10.21
N THR A 40 -6.08 15.56 -9.01
CA THR A 40 -5.94 14.63 -7.87
C THR A 40 -7.27 14.51 -7.13
N THR A 41 -7.52 13.39 -6.42
CA THR A 41 -8.75 13.30 -5.61
C THR A 41 -8.73 14.35 -4.50
N GLY A 42 -7.55 14.63 -3.94
CA GLY A 42 -7.36 15.65 -2.92
C GLY A 42 -7.75 17.06 -3.37
N LEU A 43 -7.40 17.48 -4.60
CA LEU A 43 -7.77 18.79 -5.13
C LEU A 43 -9.25 18.85 -5.51
N ALA A 44 -9.76 17.83 -6.20
CA ALA A 44 -11.17 17.76 -6.57
C ALA A 44 -12.10 17.81 -5.35
N LEU A 45 -11.69 17.22 -4.22
CA LEU A 45 -12.48 17.21 -2.98
C LEU A 45 -12.31 18.46 -2.12
N LYS A 46 -11.13 19.11 -2.13
CA LYS A 46 -10.87 20.30 -1.30
C LYS A 46 -11.24 21.61 -1.98
N LYS A 47 -11.20 21.64 -3.30
CA LYS A 47 -11.37 22.86 -4.12
C LYS A 47 -12.28 22.59 -5.31
N THR A 48 -13.40 21.93 -5.06
CA THR A 48 -14.31 21.40 -6.09
C THR A 48 -14.75 22.45 -7.11
N ALA A 49 -15.22 23.63 -6.65
CA ALA A 49 -15.64 24.70 -7.54
C ALA A 49 -14.51 25.16 -8.46
N GLN A 50 -13.32 25.41 -7.90
CA GLN A 50 -12.15 25.83 -8.66
C GLN A 50 -11.70 24.78 -9.68
N GLU A 51 -11.76 23.49 -9.34
CA GLU A 51 -11.35 22.41 -10.23
C GLU A 51 -12.40 22.15 -11.33
N LEU A 52 -13.68 22.40 -11.07
CA LEU A 52 -14.73 22.38 -12.08
C LEU A 52 -14.55 23.53 -13.09
N ASP A 53 -14.29 24.75 -12.60
CA ASP A 53 -14.04 25.91 -13.46
C ASP A 53 -12.82 25.70 -14.37
N LYS A 54 -11.73 25.14 -13.80
CA LYS A 54 -10.55 24.77 -14.58
C LYS A 54 -10.84 23.65 -15.57
N ALA A 55 -11.65 22.67 -15.19
CA ALA A 55 -11.99 21.58 -16.10
C ALA A 55 -12.71 22.10 -17.35
N VAL A 56 -13.59 23.09 -17.20
CA VAL A 56 -14.27 23.73 -18.34
C VAL A 56 -13.29 24.55 -19.19
N ALA A 57 -12.34 25.25 -18.57
CA ALA A 57 -11.41 26.13 -19.27
C ALA A 57 -10.21 25.42 -19.93
N GLU A 58 -9.72 24.33 -19.33
CA GLU A 58 -8.43 23.71 -19.67
C GLU A 58 -8.54 22.30 -20.26
N ALA A 59 -9.74 21.74 -20.36
CA ALA A 59 -9.92 20.39 -20.92
C ALA A 59 -9.43 20.32 -22.37
N LYS A 60 -8.66 19.25 -22.66
CA LYS A 60 -8.14 18.98 -24.01
C LYS A 60 -8.61 17.62 -24.49
N PRO A 61 -8.79 17.42 -25.81
CA PRO A 61 -9.15 16.12 -26.36
C PRO A 61 -8.13 15.05 -25.93
N TYR A 62 -8.59 14.04 -25.22
CA TYR A 62 -7.73 12.96 -24.77
C TYR A 62 -7.47 11.99 -25.92
N GLN A 63 -6.22 11.90 -26.38
CA GLN A 63 -5.81 10.83 -27.30
C GLN A 63 -5.13 9.72 -26.51
N PRO A 64 -5.58 8.46 -26.58
CA PRO A 64 -4.87 7.33 -26.03
C PRO A 64 -3.59 7.12 -26.85
N SER A 65 -2.55 7.87 -26.50
CA SER A 65 -1.23 7.73 -27.08
C SER A 65 -0.47 6.70 -26.29
N GLY A 66 0.02 5.64 -26.95
CA GLY A 66 1.04 4.73 -26.42
C GLY A 66 2.42 5.40 -26.20
N LYS A 67 2.45 6.70 -25.90
CA LYS A 67 3.64 7.47 -25.52
C LYS A 67 3.30 8.36 -24.33
N PRO A 68 4.08 8.29 -23.23
CA PRO A 68 3.80 9.02 -22.01
C PRO A 68 4.01 10.52 -22.24
N GLN A 69 2.93 11.29 -22.14
CA GLN A 69 3.02 12.74 -22.06
C GLN A 69 3.48 13.08 -20.64
N ALA A 70 4.71 13.56 -20.54
CA ALA A 70 5.34 13.99 -19.31
C ALA A 70 4.48 15.04 -18.61
N ALA A 71 4.03 14.71 -17.40
CA ALA A 71 3.56 15.72 -16.46
C ALA A 71 4.73 16.66 -16.16
N ALA A 72 4.49 17.97 -16.30
CA ALA A 72 5.46 19.01 -16.00
C ALA A 72 6.06 18.80 -14.60
N GLU A 73 7.39 18.65 -14.57
CA GLU A 73 8.18 18.50 -13.36
C GLU A 73 8.29 19.84 -12.61
N GLY A 74 7.59 19.92 -11.48
CA GLY A 74 7.89 20.86 -10.41
C GLY A 74 8.49 20.10 -9.22
N LYS A 75 9.78 20.29 -8.97
CA LYS A 75 10.62 19.77 -7.87
C LYS A 75 9.88 19.43 -6.56
N LYS A 76 9.97 18.15 -6.15
CA LYS A 76 10.21 17.68 -4.76
C LYS A 76 10.62 16.21 -4.80
N GLU A 77 11.92 15.92 -5.00
CA GLU A 77 12.47 14.56 -5.00
C GLU A 77 12.20 13.79 -3.68
N SER A 78 11.99 14.49 -2.56
CA SER A 78 11.61 13.85 -1.29
C SER A 78 10.14 13.39 -1.23
N ALA A 79 9.26 13.92 -2.08
CA ALA A 79 7.88 13.45 -2.20
C ALA A 79 7.76 12.17 -3.05
N GLY A 80 8.77 11.88 -3.90
CA GLY A 80 8.78 10.72 -4.80
C GLY A 80 8.99 9.40 -4.05
N ALA A 81 10.13 9.25 -3.38
CA ALA A 81 10.46 8.02 -2.65
C ALA A 81 9.41 7.66 -1.58
N TYR A 82 8.94 8.67 -0.82
CA TYR A 82 7.89 8.47 0.17
C TYR A 82 6.58 7.99 -0.46
N ARG A 83 6.19 8.56 -1.60
CA ARG A 83 5.00 8.11 -2.35
C ARG A 83 5.15 6.66 -2.81
N HIS A 84 6.31 6.29 -3.37
CA HIS A 84 6.57 4.92 -3.82
C HIS A 84 6.45 3.92 -2.67
N LEU A 85 7.01 4.25 -1.51
CA LEU A 85 6.91 3.44 -0.30
C LEU A 85 5.44 3.31 0.16
N LEU A 86 4.70 4.41 0.22
CA LEU A 86 3.29 4.40 0.61
C LEU A 86 2.41 3.61 -0.36
N THR A 87 2.74 3.61 -1.66
CA THR A 87 2.08 2.77 -2.65
C THR A 87 2.29 1.29 -2.30
N GLY A 88 3.54 0.87 -2.10
CA GLY A 88 3.84 -0.51 -1.70
C GLY A 88 3.10 -0.94 -0.44
N VAL A 89 3.14 -0.12 0.62
CA VAL A 89 2.46 -0.41 1.89
C VAL A 89 0.95 -0.55 1.68
N SER A 90 0.34 0.32 0.88
CA SER A 90 -1.10 0.30 0.64
C SER A 90 -1.56 -0.95 -0.11
N TYR A 91 -0.75 -1.46 -1.04
CA TYR A 91 -1.05 -2.72 -1.75
C TYR A 91 -0.69 -3.99 -0.95
N MET A 92 0.23 -3.88 0.01
CA MET A 92 0.50 -4.97 0.96
C MET A 92 -0.63 -5.13 1.98
N LEU A 93 -1.32 -4.03 2.35
CA LEU A 93 -2.29 -4.00 3.44
C LEU A 93 -3.40 -5.07 3.32
N PRO A 94 -4.09 -5.24 2.17
CA PRO A 94 -5.14 -6.25 2.03
C PRO A 94 -4.65 -7.68 2.29
N MET A 95 -3.38 -7.98 1.96
CA MET A 95 -2.78 -9.29 2.20
C MET A 95 -2.61 -9.54 3.70
N VAL A 96 -2.19 -8.53 4.45
CA VAL A 96 -2.05 -8.62 5.91
C VAL A 96 -3.41 -8.83 6.56
N VAL A 97 -4.45 -8.14 6.08
CA VAL A 97 -5.82 -8.31 6.60
C VAL A 97 -6.32 -9.72 6.36
N ALA A 98 -6.26 -10.18 5.11
CA ALA A 98 -6.69 -11.53 4.75
C ALA A 98 -5.91 -12.58 5.55
N GLY A 99 -4.59 -12.43 5.64
CA GLY A 99 -3.75 -13.36 6.37
C GLY A 99 -4.02 -13.38 7.87
N GLY A 100 -4.14 -12.21 8.49
CA GLY A 100 -4.38 -12.08 9.92
C GLY A 100 -5.74 -12.63 10.33
N LEU A 101 -6.78 -12.38 9.53
CA LEU A 101 -8.13 -12.93 9.77
C LEU A 101 -8.15 -14.45 9.62
N CYS A 102 -7.46 -15.02 8.61
CA CYS A 102 -7.34 -16.47 8.47
C CYS A 102 -6.62 -17.11 9.68
N ILE A 103 -5.52 -16.50 10.16
CA ILE A 103 -4.81 -16.96 11.36
C ILE A 103 -5.72 -16.88 12.60
N ALA A 104 -6.46 -15.78 12.77
CA ALA A 104 -7.39 -15.61 13.88
C ALA A 104 -8.51 -16.66 13.87
N LEU A 105 -9.08 -16.95 12.69
CA LEU A 105 -10.07 -18.01 12.53
C LEU A 105 -9.47 -19.38 12.82
N SER A 106 -8.22 -19.64 12.43
CA SER A 106 -7.54 -20.88 12.79
C SER A 106 -7.45 -21.06 14.31
N PHE A 107 -7.15 -19.99 15.06
CA PHE A 107 -7.06 -20.07 16.52
C PHE A 107 -8.42 -20.21 17.21
N ALA A 108 -9.52 -19.85 16.55
CA ALA A 108 -10.86 -20.06 17.09
C ALA A 108 -11.20 -21.56 17.29
N PHE A 109 -10.59 -22.45 16.51
CA PHE A 109 -10.71 -23.91 16.67
C PHE A 109 -9.81 -24.49 17.77
N GLY A 110 -8.99 -23.64 18.41
CA GLY A 110 -8.00 -24.02 19.41
C GLY A 110 -6.60 -23.57 18.99
N ILE A 111 -5.81 -23.08 19.96
CA ILE A 111 -4.50 -22.48 19.70
C ILE A 111 -3.55 -23.45 18.98
N LYS A 112 -3.67 -24.76 19.21
CA LYS A 112 -2.85 -25.80 18.57
C LYS A 112 -3.61 -26.64 17.52
N ALA A 113 -4.86 -26.30 17.21
CA ALA A 113 -5.69 -27.09 16.30
C ALA A 113 -5.10 -27.16 14.88
N PHE A 114 -4.28 -26.17 14.51
CA PHE A 114 -3.58 -26.12 13.22
C PHE A 114 -2.46 -27.17 13.08
N GLU A 115 -2.00 -27.80 14.17
CA GLU A 115 -0.95 -28.82 14.13
C GLU A 115 -1.46 -30.14 13.54
N VAL A 116 -2.77 -30.38 13.59
CA VAL A 116 -3.41 -31.56 12.98
C VAL A 116 -3.59 -31.30 11.49
N LYS A 117 -2.82 -32.03 10.68
CA LYS A 117 -2.88 -31.95 9.21
C LYS A 117 -4.28 -32.29 8.69
N ASP A 118 -4.62 -31.71 7.53
CA ASP A 118 -5.91 -31.88 6.83
C ASP A 118 -7.15 -31.38 7.59
N THR A 119 -6.96 -30.58 8.65
CA THR A 119 -8.05 -29.88 9.33
C THR A 119 -8.29 -28.49 8.72
N LEU A 120 -9.50 -27.97 8.92
CA LEU A 120 -9.83 -26.59 8.53
C LEU A 120 -8.94 -25.56 9.25
N ALA A 121 -8.55 -25.82 10.50
CA ALA A 121 -7.60 -24.97 11.22
C ALA A 121 -6.22 -24.95 10.53
N ALA A 122 -5.68 -26.12 10.15
CA ALA A 122 -4.43 -26.19 9.41
C ALA A 122 -4.52 -25.49 8.04
N ALA A 123 -5.63 -25.66 7.32
CA ALA A 123 -5.87 -24.98 6.05
C ALA A 123 -5.91 -23.45 6.21
N LEU A 124 -6.62 -22.95 7.22
CA LEU A 124 -6.68 -21.52 7.53
C LEU A 124 -5.31 -20.95 7.91
N MET A 125 -4.52 -21.69 8.70
CA MET A 125 -3.16 -21.30 9.05
C MET A 125 -2.25 -21.28 7.82
N GLN A 126 -2.39 -22.25 6.91
CA GLN A 126 -1.62 -22.29 5.67
C GLN A 126 -1.98 -21.12 4.74
N ILE A 127 -3.26 -20.81 4.59
CA ILE A 127 -3.72 -19.65 3.80
C ILE A 127 -3.17 -18.36 4.38
N GLY A 128 -3.29 -18.18 5.70
CA GLY A 128 -2.92 -16.93 6.35
C GLY A 128 -1.43 -16.78 6.60
N GLY A 129 -0.86 -17.63 7.44
CA GLY A 129 0.54 -17.59 7.83
C GLY A 129 1.48 -18.10 6.74
N GLY A 130 1.13 -19.22 6.10
CA GLY A 130 1.99 -19.86 5.10
C GLY A 130 2.06 -19.13 3.76
N SER A 131 0.94 -18.56 3.31
CA SER A 131 0.84 -17.94 1.98
C SER A 131 0.70 -16.41 2.04
N ALA A 132 -0.35 -15.88 2.70
CA ALA A 132 -0.64 -14.45 2.66
C ALA A 132 0.45 -13.60 3.33
N PHE A 133 0.94 -14.03 4.50
CA PHE A 133 2.05 -13.35 5.18
C PHE A 133 3.38 -13.52 4.45
N ALA A 134 3.64 -14.67 3.82
CA ALA A 134 4.84 -14.86 3.01
C ALA A 134 4.90 -13.90 1.81
N LEU A 135 3.74 -13.58 1.23
CA LEU A 135 3.63 -12.65 0.09
C LEU A 135 3.66 -11.18 0.47
N MET A 136 3.61 -10.80 1.76
CA MET A 136 3.51 -9.39 2.15
C MET A 136 4.70 -8.55 1.67
N VAL A 137 5.93 -9.03 1.89
CA VAL A 137 7.17 -8.34 1.49
C VAL A 137 7.38 -8.37 -0.03
N PRO A 138 7.13 -9.49 -0.74
CA PRO A 138 7.07 -9.50 -2.20
C PRO A 138 6.10 -8.47 -2.77
N VAL A 139 4.86 -8.42 -2.26
CA VAL A 139 3.84 -7.47 -2.73
C VAL A 139 4.29 -6.03 -2.46
N LEU A 140 4.80 -5.74 -1.27
CA LEU A 140 5.41 -4.44 -0.95
C LEU A 140 6.49 -4.06 -1.98
N ALA A 141 7.48 -4.92 -2.20
CA ALA A 141 8.60 -4.65 -3.11
C ALA A 141 8.13 -4.50 -4.56
N GLY A 142 7.23 -5.39 -5.00
CA GLY A 142 6.62 -5.36 -6.33
C GLY A 142 5.86 -4.06 -6.60
N PHE A 143 5.07 -3.59 -5.64
CA PHE A 143 4.29 -2.36 -5.81
C PHE A 143 5.11 -1.07 -5.62
N ILE A 144 6.23 -1.11 -4.86
CA ILE A 144 7.23 -0.04 -4.90
C ILE A 144 7.84 0.04 -6.31
N ALA A 145 8.30 -1.09 -6.85
CA ALA A 145 8.91 -1.15 -8.18
C ALA A 145 7.92 -0.74 -9.28
N PHE A 146 6.66 -1.21 -9.17
CA PHE A 146 5.56 -0.82 -10.05
C PHE A 146 5.32 0.70 -10.01
N SER A 147 5.35 1.33 -8.84
CA SER A 147 5.14 2.77 -8.75
C SER A 147 6.26 3.61 -9.40
N ILE A 148 7.41 3.01 -9.72
CA ILE A 148 8.57 3.67 -10.34
C ILE A 148 8.67 3.37 -11.84
N ALA A 149 8.35 2.14 -12.25
CA ALA A 149 8.59 1.62 -13.61
C ALA A 149 7.36 0.91 -14.21
N ASP A 150 6.18 1.07 -13.63
CA ASP A 150 4.91 0.45 -14.02
C ASP A 150 4.98 -1.09 -14.08
N ARG A 151 4.20 -1.70 -14.97
CA ARG A 151 4.10 -3.17 -15.12
C ARG A 151 5.46 -3.87 -15.27
N PRO A 152 6.44 -3.34 -16.05
CA PRO A 152 7.77 -3.95 -16.17
C PRO A 152 8.55 -4.08 -14.85
N GLY A 153 8.32 -3.19 -13.88
CA GLY A 153 8.99 -3.23 -12.58
C GLY A 153 8.40 -4.27 -11.61
N LEU A 154 7.18 -4.74 -11.84
CA LEU A 154 6.45 -5.59 -10.89
C LEU A 154 7.16 -6.94 -10.65
N THR A 155 7.49 -7.65 -11.73
CA THR A 155 8.16 -8.96 -11.67
C THR A 155 9.50 -8.93 -10.92
N PRO A 156 10.47 -8.07 -11.30
CA PRO A 156 11.74 -8.00 -10.58
C PRO A 156 11.57 -7.55 -9.12
N GLY A 157 10.57 -6.70 -8.82
CA GLY A 157 10.26 -6.31 -7.45
C GLY A 157 9.73 -7.47 -6.61
N LEU A 158 8.81 -8.28 -7.15
CA LEU A 158 8.27 -9.46 -6.47
C LEU A 158 9.37 -10.50 -6.20
N ILE A 159 10.23 -10.77 -7.19
CA ILE A 159 11.36 -11.71 -7.05
C ILE A 159 12.35 -11.19 -6.01
N GLY A 160 12.74 -9.92 -6.08
CA GLY A 160 13.63 -9.30 -5.11
C GLY A 160 13.06 -9.30 -3.69
N GLY A 161 11.75 -9.06 -3.55
CA GLY A 161 11.06 -9.15 -2.25
C GLY A 161 10.98 -10.57 -1.70
N MET A 162 10.77 -11.59 -2.56
CA MET A 162 10.85 -13.00 -2.14
C MET A 162 12.25 -13.37 -1.67
N LEU A 163 13.29 -12.91 -2.38
CA LEU A 163 14.68 -13.09 -1.96
C LEU A 163 14.99 -12.37 -0.66
N ALA A 164 14.32 -11.23 -0.40
CA ALA A 164 14.49 -10.53 0.86
C ALA A 164 13.97 -11.37 2.05
N VAL A 165 12.82 -12.04 1.87
CA VAL A 165 12.22 -12.95 2.87
C VAL A 165 13.07 -14.19 3.04
N SER A 166 13.39 -14.91 1.96
CA SER A 166 14.15 -16.17 2.04
C SER A 166 15.60 -15.96 2.47
N GLY A 167 16.19 -14.79 2.16
CA GLY A 167 17.53 -14.40 2.58
C GLY A 167 17.61 -13.77 3.98
N GLY A 168 16.51 -13.67 4.72
CA GLY A 168 16.49 -13.17 6.10
C GLY A 168 16.62 -11.64 6.26
N SER A 169 16.70 -10.89 5.16
CA SER A 169 16.71 -9.41 5.17
C SER A 169 15.31 -8.79 5.36
N GLY A 170 14.26 -9.62 5.31
CA GLY A 170 12.89 -9.31 5.68
C GLY A 170 12.34 -8.06 5.00
N PHE A 171 11.52 -7.31 5.73
CA PHE A 171 10.89 -6.08 5.25
C PHE A 171 11.88 -5.01 4.77
N ILE A 172 13.02 -4.82 5.46
CA ILE A 172 14.04 -3.83 5.07
C ILE A 172 14.64 -4.19 3.71
N GLY A 173 15.02 -5.47 3.55
CA GLY A 173 15.49 -5.98 2.26
C GLY A 173 14.44 -5.85 1.17
N GLY A 174 13.16 -6.03 1.49
CA GLY A 174 12.06 -5.85 0.55
C GLY A 174 11.90 -4.42 0.05
N ILE A 175 12.03 -3.42 0.93
CA ILE A 175 12.02 -2.00 0.52
C ILE A 175 13.20 -1.73 -0.43
N ILE A 176 14.41 -2.16 -0.06
CA ILE A 176 15.61 -1.95 -0.88
C ILE A 176 15.45 -2.64 -2.24
N ALA A 177 14.98 -3.90 -2.24
CA ALA A 177 14.73 -4.67 -3.45
C ALA A 177 13.68 -4.00 -4.35
N GLY A 178 12.60 -3.45 -3.78
CA GLY A 178 11.56 -2.74 -4.52
C GLY A 178 12.08 -1.48 -5.22
N PHE A 179 12.85 -0.65 -4.52
CA PHE A 179 13.47 0.53 -5.14
C PHE A 179 14.52 0.13 -6.19
N LEU A 180 15.38 -0.83 -5.88
CA LEU A 180 16.39 -1.33 -6.81
C LEU A 180 15.73 -1.85 -8.09
N ALA A 181 14.71 -2.72 -7.97
CA ALA A 181 13.97 -3.26 -9.09
C ALA A 181 13.28 -2.20 -9.93
N GLY A 182 12.64 -1.21 -9.27
CA GLY A 182 12.00 -0.09 -9.95
C GLY A 182 13.00 0.74 -10.76
N TYR A 183 14.12 1.15 -10.16
CA TYR A 183 15.11 1.96 -10.86
C TYR A 183 15.88 1.18 -11.93
N VAL A 184 16.20 -0.09 -11.72
CA VAL A 184 16.83 -0.94 -12.73
C VAL A 184 15.87 -1.15 -13.91
N ALA A 185 14.60 -1.47 -13.67
CA ALA A 185 13.60 -1.61 -14.72
C ALA A 185 13.41 -0.29 -15.50
N LYS A 186 13.34 0.85 -14.81
CA LYS A 186 13.26 2.19 -15.43
C LYS A 186 14.50 2.51 -16.26
N ALA A 187 15.69 2.16 -15.78
CA ALA A 187 16.95 2.38 -16.50
C ALA A 187 17.00 1.54 -17.79
N ILE A 188 16.60 0.27 -17.75
CA ILE A 188 16.54 -0.58 -18.94
C ILE A 188 15.47 -0.05 -19.91
N SER A 189 14.32 0.37 -19.39
CA SER A 189 13.24 0.97 -20.19
C SER A 189 13.68 2.23 -20.93
N THR A 190 14.47 3.11 -20.29
CA THR A 190 14.86 4.40 -20.88
C THR A 190 16.14 4.33 -21.71
N LYS A 191 17.15 3.55 -21.29
CA LYS A 191 18.47 3.53 -21.93
C LYS A 191 18.62 2.50 -23.05
N LEU A 192 17.87 1.39 -23.01
CA LEU A 192 17.99 0.33 -24.00
C LEU A 192 17.17 0.68 -25.26
N LYS A 193 17.81 1.14 -26.33
CA LYS A 193 17.13 1.38 -27.62
C LYS A 193 17.12 0.08 -28.43
N LEU A 194 15.94 -0.37 -28.82
CA LEU A 194 15.77 -1.57 -29.67
C LEU A 194 15.14 -1.17 -31.01
N PRO A 195 15.41 -1.92 -32.09
CA PRO A 195 14.73 -1.72 -33.36
C PRO A 195 13.21 -1.92 -33.22
N GLN A 196 12.43 -1.25 -34.07
CA GLN A 196 10.97 -1.15 -33.97
C GLN A 196 10.24 -2.51 -33.92
N SER A 197 10.83 -3.56 -34.50
CA SER A 197 10.34 -4.94 -34.46
C SER A 197 10.43 -5.62 -33.08
N MET A 198 11.27 -5.11 -32.18
CA MET A 198 11.54 -5.71 -30.85
C MET A 198 11.09 -4.82 -29.67
N GLU A 199 10.49 -3.65 -29.92
CA GLU A 199 10.00 -2.78 -28.85
C GLU A 199 8.92 -3.45 -27.99
N ALA A 200 8.05 -4.27 -28.58
CA ALA A 200 7.01 -5.00 -27.85
C ALA A 200 7.57 -6.09 -26.91
N LEU A 201 8.71 -6.71 -27.27
CA LEU A 201 9.38 -7.73 -26.45
C LEU A 201 10.05 -7.11 -25.21
N LYS A 202 10.35 -5.82 -25.25
CA LYS A 202 11.12 -5.13 -24.22
C LYS A 202 10.44 -5.13 -22.84
N PRO A 203 9.18 -4.67 -22.66
CA PRO A 203 8.51 -4.70 -21.37
C PRO A 203 8.02 -6.10 -20.94
N ILE A 204 7.84 -7.02 -21.89
CA ILE A 204 7.30 -8.36 -21.63
C ILE A 204 8.39 -9.34 -21.22
N LEU A 205 9.54 -9.32 -21.90
CA LEU A 205 10.59 -10.31 -21.74
C LEU A 205 11.89 -9.71 -21.22
N ILE A 206 12.40 -8.68 -21.89
CA ILE A 206 13.77 -8.18 -21.64
C ILE A 206 13.87 -7.50 -20.28
N ILE A 207 12.95 -6.57 -19.97
CA ILE A 207 12.97 -5.86 -18.69
C ILE A 207 12.74 -6.83 -17.53
N PRO A 208 11.69 -7.68 -17.53
CA PRO A 208 11.50 -8.62 -16.43
C PRO A 208 12.68 -9.57 -16.25
N LEU A 209 13.26 -10.11 -17.33
CA LEU A 209 14.38 -11.06 -17.23
C LEU A 209 15.65 -10.38 -16.70
N VAL A 210 16.10 -9.31 -17.36
CA VAL A 210 17.38 -8.65 -17.05
C VAL A 210 17.30 -7.94 -15.71
N SER A 211 16.19 -7.26 -15.42
CA SER A 211 16.00 -6.60 -14.12
C SER A 211 15.98 -7.63 -12.98
N SER A 212 15.27 -8.75 -13.15
CA SER A 212 15.21 -9.79 -12.10
C SER A 212 16.56 -10.44 -11.87
N LEU A 213 17.36 -10.64 -12.93
CA LEU A 213 18.71 -11.16 -12.80
C LEU A 213 19.61 -10.18 -12.04
N ILE A 214 19.59 -8.89 -12.39
CA ILE A 214 20.40 -7.86 -11.73
C ILE A 214 20.00 -7.73 -10.25
N VAL A 215 18.70 -7.57 -9.98
CA VAL A 215 18.16 -7.44 -8.61
C VAL A 215 18.44 -8.70 -7.81
N GLY A 216 18.22 -9.88 -8.39
CA GLY A 216 18.43 -11.16 -7.73
C GLY A 216 19.89 -11.38 -7.35
N LEU A 217 20.81 -11.15 -8.29
CA LEU A 217 22.26 -11.26 -8.02
C LEU A 217 22.71 -10.22 -6.98
N ALA A 218 22.22 -8.98 -7.06
CA ALA A 218 22.52 -7.94 -6.08
C ALA A 218 22.02 -8.33 -4.68
N MET A 219 20.80 -8.87 -4.57
CA MET A 219 20.24 -9.33 -3.30
C MET A 219 21.01 -10.53 -2.72
N ILE A 220 21.39 -11.50 -3.55
CA ILE A 220 22.08 -12.70 -3.08
C ILE A 220 23.52 -12.39 -2.64
N TYR A 221 24.28 -11.63 -3.45
CA TYR A 221 25.72 -11.47 -3.23
C TYR A 221 26.10 -10.21 -2.46
N LEU A 222 25.37 -9.10 -2.63
CA LEU A 222 25.81 -7.80 -2.13
C LEU A 222 24.94 -7.28 -0.98
N ILE A 223 23.61 -7.35 -1.11
CA ILE A 223 22.68 -6.61 -0.25
C ILE A 223 22.07 -7.48 0.86
N GLY A 224 21.68 -8.72 0.54
CA GLY A 224 20.88 -9.56 1.45
C GLY A 224 21.58 -9.83 2.79
N LYS A 225 22.84 -10.26 2.75
CA LYS A 225 23.63 -10.57 3.97
C LYS A 225 23.82 -9.37 4.90
N PRO A 226 24.33 -8.20 4.45
CA PRO A 226 24.51 -7.06 5.35
C PRO A 226 23.18 -6.54 5.90
N VAL A 227 22.13 -6.52 5.08
CA VAL A 227 20.80 -6.05 5.53
C VAL A 227 20.17 -7.03 6.51
N ALA A 228 20.33 -8.35 6.31
CA ALA A 228 19.90 -9.36 7.28
C ALA A 228 20.65 -9.20 8.61
N GLY A 229 21.94 -8.89 8.60
CA GLY A 229 22.71 -8.58 9.81
C GLY A 229 22.17 -7.36 10.56
N ILE A 230 21.84 -6.28 9.84
CA ILE A 230 21.21 -5.08 10.43
C ILE A 230 19.84 -5.42 11.03
N LEU A 231 19.03 -6.22 10.33
CA LEU A 231 17.71 -6.62 10.82
C LEU A 231 17.81 -7.53 12.05
N ALA A 232 18.77 -8.46 12.07
CA ALA A 232 19.05 -9.30 13.22
C ALA A 232 19.51 -8.48 14.44
N TRP A 233 20.38 -7.48 14.22
CA TRP A 233 20.77 -6.55 15.27
C TRP A 233 19.58 -5.75 15.81
N LEU A 234 18.74 -5.22 14.93
CA LEU A 234 17.58 -4.42 15.31
C LEU A 234 16.55 -5.26 16.07
N THR A 235 16.29 -6.48 15.62
CA THR A 235 15.37 -7.41 16.30
C THR A 235 15.91 -7.86 17.66
N HIS A 236 17.20 -8.18 17.76
CA HIS A 236 17.84 -8.45 19.04
C HIS A 236 17.70 -7.23 19.97
N TRP A 237 17.99 -6.02 19.49
CA TRP A 237 17.85 -4.81 20.29
C TRP A 237 16.41 -4.61 20.79
N LEU A 238 15.41 -4.86 19.93
CA LEU A 238 14.00 -4.84 20.32
C LEU A 238 13.65 -5.88 21.39
N GLN A 239 14.20 -7.09 21.29
CA GLN A 239 13.93 -8.19 22.21
C GLN A 239 14.62 -8.04 23.57
N THR A 240 15.79 -7.39 23.60
CA THR A 240 16.54 -7.15 24.84
C THR A 240 16.29 -5.79 25.46
N MET A 241 15.34 -5.01 24.93
CA MET A 241 14.96 -3.76 25.56
C MET A 241 14.36 -3.99 26.94
N GLY A 242 14.85 -3.24 27.93
CA GLY A 242 14.24 -3.18 29.25
C GLY A 242 12.80 -2.65 29.18
N THR A 243 12.00 -2.97 30.19
CA THR A 243 10.57 -2.63 30.27
C THR A 243 10.31 -1.13 30.07
N ALA A 244 11.15 -0.26 30.61
CA ALA A 244 11.04 1.20 30.42
C ALA A 244 11.14 1.63 28.95
N ASN A 245 12.07 1.05 28.19
CA ASN A 245 12.24 1.39 26.77
C ASN A 245 11.11 0.80 25.91
N ALA A 246 10.61 -0.39 26.27
CA ALA A 246 9.45 -0.98 25.61
C ALA A 246 8.18 -0.12 25.80
N VAL A 247 7.97 0.43 27.00
CA VAL A 247 6.87 1.37 27.27
C VAL A 247 7.03 2.65 26.45
N LEU A 248 8.24 3.22 26.40
CA LEU A 248 8.51 4.41 25.59
C LEU A 248 8.27 4.17 24.10
N LEU A 249 8.75 3.04 23.57
CA LEU A 249 8.51 2.64 22.18
C LEU A 249 7.01 2.48 21.91
N GLY A 250 6.28 1.80 22.80
CA GLY A 250 4.83 1.65 22.71
C GLY A 250 4.10 3.00 22.71
N ALA A 251 4.53 3.95 23.55
CA ALA A 251 3.97 5.30 23.60
C ALA A 251 4.21 6.07 22.30
N ILE A 252 5.41 5.99 21.73
CA ILE A 252 5.74 6.64 20.44
C ILE A 252 4.90 6.03 19.31
N LEU A 253 4.87 4.70 19.20
CA LEU A 253 4.09 4.01 18.17
C LEU A 253 2.59 4.31 18.32
N GLY A 254 2.08 4.35 19.55
CA GLY A 254 0.69 4.71 19.83
C GLY A 254 0.38 6.17 19.48
N ALA A 255 1.28 7.11 19.79
CA ALA A 255 1.14 8.50 19.39
C ALA A 255 1.07 8.64 17.86
N MET A 256 1.94 7.94 17.13
CA MET A 256 1.91 7.91 15.67
C MET A 256 0.59 7.39 15.10
N MET A 257 0.02 6.34 15.69
CA MET A 257 -1.27 5.78 15.28
C MET A 257 -2.44 6.76 15.49
N CYS A 258 -2.39 7.55 16.56
CA CYS A 258 -3.47 8.49 16.91
C CYS A 258 -3.35 9.87 16.23
N THR A 259 -2.18 10.22 15.68
CA THR A 259 -1.88 11.59 15.22
C THR A 259 -2.73 12.03 14.02
N ASP A 260 -2.92 11.16 13.02
CA ASP A 260 -3.55 11.54 11.75
C ASP A 260 -4.74 10.66 11.34
N MET A 261 -5.26 9.84 12.28
CA MET A 261 -6.47 9.03 12.13
C MET A 261 -6.57 8.26 10.79
N GLY A 262 -5.47 7.64 10.36
CA GLY A 262 -5.43 6.87 9.11
C GLY A 262 -4.62 7.50 7.97
N GLY A 263 -3.95 8.63 8.26
CA GLY A 263 -3.09 9.32 7.33
C GLY A 263 -1.69 8.69 7.17
N PRO A 264 -0.73 9.44 6.61
CA PRO A 264 0.60 8.95 6.27
C PRO A 264 1.46 8.53 7.49
N VAL A 265 1.29 9.15 8.66
CA VAL A 265 1.96 8.81 9.93
C VAL A 265 1.43 7.48 10.47
N ASN A 266 0.11 7.30 10.49
CA ASN A 266 -0.51 6.03 10.88
C ASN A 266 -0.09 4.88 9.95
N LYS A 267 -0.05 5.11 8.62
CA LYS A 267 0.44 4.11 7.66
C LYS A 267 1.91 3.76 7.88
N ALA A 268 2.76 4.72 8.23
CA ALA A 268 4.17 4.48 8.51
C ALA A 268 4.36 3.63 9.79
N ALA A 269 3.64 3.95 10.86
CA ALA A 269 3.67 3.15 12.10
C ALA A 269 3.18 1.71 11.83
N TYR A 270 2.07 1.55 11.11
CA TYR A 270 1.55 0.24 10.75
C TYR A 270 2.53 -0.56 9.87
N ALA A 271 3.14 0.07 8.86
CA ALA A 271 4.14 -0.57 8.00
C ALA A 271 5.35 -1.06 8.80
N PHE A 272 5.82 -0.27 9.78
CA PHE A 272 6.87 -0.69 10.69
C PHE A 272 6.47 -1.92 11.51
N GLY A 273 5.28 -1.92 12.11
CA GLY A 273 4.76 -3.05 12.89
C GLY A 273 4.62 -4.32 12.06
N VAL A 274 4.03 -4.22 10.86
CA VAL A 274 3.90 -5.36 9.94
C VAL A 274 5.26 -5.85 9.46
N GLY A 275 6.20 -4.95 9.20
CA GLY A 275 7.55 -5.33 8.79
C GLY A 275 8.22 -6.27 9.80
N LEU A 276 7.99 -6.05 11.09
CA LEU A 276 8.49 -6.87 12.18
C LEU A 276 7.76 -8.22 12.34
N LEU A 277 6.61 -8.42 11.69
CA LEU A 277 5.96 -9.73 11.63
C LEU A 277 6.80 -10.73 10.85
N SER A 278 7.56 -10.27 9.83
CA SER A 278 8.46 -11.15 9.06
C SER A 278 9.58 -11.74 9.91
N THR A 279 9.94 -11.08 11.01
CA THR A 279 10.99 -11.50 11.94
C THR A 279 10.44 -12.05 13.24
N GLN A 280 9.15 -12.42 13.27
CA GLN A 280 8.48 -12.98 14.44
C GLN A 280 8.55 -12.06 15.68
N THR A 281 8.70 -10.75 15.48
CA THR A 281 8.75 -9.76 16.55
C THR A 281 7.38 -9.08 16.67
N TYR A 282 6.51 -9.68 17.49
CA TYR A 282 5.10 -9.29 17.56
C TYR A 282 4.78 -8.12 18.50
N ALA A 283 5.66 -7.82 19.47
CA ALA A 283 5.36 -6.84 20.52
C ALA A 283 5.08 -5.42 20.00
N PRO A 284 5.86 -4.86 19.04
CA PRO A 284 5.55 -3.55 18.47
C PRO A 284 4.21 -3.53 17.72
N MET A 285 3.89 -4.61 17.00
CA MET A 285 2.60 -4.74 16.30
C MET A 285 1.43 -4.80 17.29
N ALA A 286 1.60 -5.50 18.42
CA ALA A 286 0.58 -5.54 19.47
C ALA A 286 0.30 -4.15 20.06
N ALA A 287 1.35 -3.36 20.32
CA ALA A 287 1.20 -1.98 20.79
C ALA A 287 0.50 -1.08 19.75
N ILE A 288 0.87 -1.21 18.47
CA ILE A 288 0.24 -0.51 17.35
C ILE A 288 -1.26 -0.85 17.26
N MET A 289 -1.64 -2.12 17.41
CA MET A 289 -3.05 -2.54 17.39
C MET A 289 -3.81 -2.04 18.62
N ALA A 290 -3.23 -2.14 19.81
CA ALA A 290 -3.87 -1.68 21.04
C ALA A 290 -4.10 -0.15 21.03
N ALA A 291 -3.08 0.62 20.65
CA ALA A 291 -3.19 2.09 20.58
C ALA A 291 -4.03 2.53 19.39
N GLY A 292 -3.91 1.84 18.27
CA GLY A 292 -4.76 2.07 17.11
C GLY A 292 -6.23 1.86 17.46
N MET A 293 -6.50 0.91 18.37
CA MET A 293 -7.83 0.66 18.90
C MET A 293 -8.44 1.80 19.75
N VAL A 294 -7.76 2.93 19.96
CA VAL A 294 -8.24 4.00 20.85
C VAL A 294 -9.13 5.03 20.13
N PRO A 295 -8.73 5.68 19.00
CA PRO A 295 -9.48 6.82 18.47
C PRO A 295 -10.91 6.51 18.00
N PRO A 296 -11.19 5.42 17.26
CA PRO A 296 -12.57 5.09 16.91
C PRO A 296 -13.45 4.70 18.12
N LEU A 297 -12.89 4.32 19.28
CA LEU A 297 -13.58 3.73 20.46
C LEU A 297 -13.95 4.90 21.32
N ALA A 298 -12.97 5.77 21.55
CA ALA A 298 -13.17 7.08 22.10
C ALA A 298 -14.27 7.83 21.35
N MET A 299 -14.25 7.86 20.01
CA MET A 299 -15.32 8.51 19.24
C MET A 299 -16.67 7.80 19.33
N GLY A 300 -16.71 6.46 19.25
CA GLY A 300 -17.96 5.71 19.41
C GLY A 300 -18.60 5.94 20.78
N ILE A 301 -17.82 5.79 21.85
CA ILE A 301 -18.26 6.02 23.23
C ILE A 301 -18.65 7.48 23.44
N ALA A 302 -17.87 8.44 22.92
CA ALA A 302 -18.20 9.86 23.04
C ALA A 302 -19.57 10.19 22.42
N THR A 303 -19.91 9.59 21.27
CA THR A 303 -21.23 9.79 20.66
C THR A 303 -22.39 9.16 21.42
N LEU A 304 -22.14 8.13 22.23
CA LEU A 304 -23.14 7.51 23.11
C LEU A 304 -23.32 8.31 24.41
N VAL A 305 -22.22 8.67 25.06
CA VAL A 305 -22.21 9.35 26.37
C VAL A 305 -22.60 10.82 26.25
N ALA A 306 -22.03 11.55 25.29
CA ALA A 306 -22.26 12.97 25.08
C ALA A 306 -23.16 13.23 23.86
N ARG A 307 -24.18 12.38 23.65
CA ARG A 307 -25.07 12.41 22.47
C ARG A 307 -25.58 13.82 22.14
N ASN A 308 -25.89 14.63 23.14
CA ASN A 308 -26.44 15.98 22.99
C ASN A 308 -25.45 17.00 22.40
N LYS A 309 -24.14 16.70 22.41
CA LYS A 309 -23.09 17.54 21.79
C LYS A 309 -22.83 17.23 20.32
N PHE A 310 -23.38 16.12 19.80
CA PHE A 310 -23.18 15.67 18.43
C PHE A 310 -24.45 15.83 17.60
N ASP A 311 -24.29 16.17 16.33
CA ASP A 311 -25.40 16.29 15.39
C ASP A 311 -25.93 14.91 14.94
N LYS A 312 -27.14 14.83 14.39
CA LYS A 312 -27.78 13.56 13.98
C LYS A 312 -26.90 12.75 13.01
N GLY A 313 -26.24 13.43 12.07
CA GLY A 313 -25.28 12.79 11.14
C GLY A 313 -24.02 12.26 11.84
N GLN A 314 -23.56 12.94 12.89
CA GLN A 314 -22.37 12.54 13.66
C GLN A 314 -22.66 11.39 14.61
N ARG A 315 -23.88 11.32 15.16
CA ARG A 315 -24.34 10.19 16.01
C ARG A 315 -24.41 8.87 15.23
N GLY A 316 -24.99 8.89 14.02
CA GLY A 316 -25.04 7.71 13.15
C GLY A 316 -23.65 7.24 12.70
N ARG A 317 -22.74 8.18 12.44
CA ARG A 317 -21.32 7.89 12.12
C ARG A 317 -20.55 7.36 13.32
N GLY A 318 -20.81 7.85 14.54
CA GLY A 318 -20.17 7.37 15.77
C GLY A 318 -20.56 5.94 16.13
N GLN A 319 -21.84 5.60 16.03
CA GLN A 319 -22.32 4.22 16.23
C GLN A 319 -21.77 3.26 15.16
N SER A 320 -21.74 3.72 13.90
CA SER A 320 -21.12 2.93 12.82
C SER A 320 -19.62 2.71 13.06
N ARG A 321 -18.89 3.71 13.56
CA ARG A 321 -17.45 3.62 13.87
C ARG A 321 -17.12 2.63 14.99
N ALA A 322 -17.98 2.51 16.01
CA ALA A 322 -17.83 1.50 17.06
C ALA A 322 -18.05 0.08 16.52
N GLY A 323 -19.02 -0.12 15.61
CA GLY A 323 -19.36 -1.44 15.06
C GLY A 323 -18.51 -1.89 13.87
N SER A 324 -17.94 -0.97 13.09
CA SER A 324 -17.11 -1.27 11.90
C SER A 324 -15.61 -1.12 12.16
N TRP A 325 -15.20 -1.19 13.43
CA TRP A 325 -13.81 -1.11 13.87
C TRP A 325 -12.82 -1.92 13.04
N PRO A 326 -13.06 -3.23 12.81
CA PRO A 326 -12.06 -4.07 12.17
C PRO A 326 -11.83 -3.64 10.71
N VAL A 327 -12.81 -2.93 10.12
CA VAL A 327 -12.84 -2.53 8.72
C VAL A 327 -12.36 -1.09 8.52
N LEU A 328 -12.61 -0.19 9.48
CA LEU A 328 -12.19 1.22 9.38
C LEU A 328 -10.67 1.40 9.40
N TYR A 329 -9.95 0.50 10.07
CA TYR A 329 -8.51 0.63 10.29
C TYR A 329 -7.66 0.36 9.04
N LEU A 330 -8.22 -0.32 8.04
CA LEU A 330 -7.43 -0.98 7.00
C LEU A 330 -7.76 -0.54 5.57
N GLY A 331 -8.60 0.48 5.36
CA GLY A 331 -8.96 0.82 3.97
C GLY A 331 -9.63 2.15 3.66
N ARG A 332 -9.91 3.04 4.63
CA ARG A 332 -10.56 4.33 4.32
C ARG A 332 -9.94 5.49 5.10
N GLY A 333 -8.74 5.91 4.68
CA GLY A 333 -8.09 7.11 5.18
C GLY A 333 -8.73 8.43 4.71
N ASP A 334 -9.52 8.42 3.63
CA ASP A 334 -9.75 9.67 2.89
C ASP A 334 -11.16 10.28 2.99
N SER A 335 -12.13 9.68 3.68
CA SER A 335 -13.53 10.14 3.56
C SER A 335 -14.32 10.36 4.84
N PHE A 336 -13.76 10.12 6.03
CA PHE A 336 -14.61 9.95 7.21
C PHE A 336 -14.42 10.96 8.33
N CYS A 337 -13.42 11.85 8.28
CA CYS A 337 -13.27 12.97 9.23
C CYS A 337 -13.35 14.33 8.50
N ARG A 338 -14.57 14.77 8.17
CA ARG A 338 -14.87 16.20 8.16
C ARG A 338 -16.21 16.45 8.86
N PRO A 339 -16.31 17.53 9.65
CA PRO A 339 -17.56 17.99 10.23
C PRO A 339 -18.64 18.19 9.15
#